data_AF-A0A973CPA8-F1
#
_entry.id   AF-A0A973CPA8-F1
#
_cell.length_a   1.000
_cell.length_b   1.000
_cell.length_c   1.000
_cell.angle_alpha   90.00
_cell.angle_beta   90.00
_cell.angle_gamma   90.00
#
_symmetry.space_group_name_H-M   'P 1'
#
loop_
_entity.id
_entity.type
_entity.pdbx_description
1 polymer ?
#
loop_
_entity_poly.entity_id
_entity_poly.type
_entity_poly.pdbx_seq_one_letter_code
_entity_poly.pdbx_strand_id
1 'polypeptide(L)' 'AMSNQATNFINFVKGDAPAPCLAEEALEDLKVAREYIRLRKGK' A
#
# COMPACT_ATOMS: atom_id res chain seq x y z
N ALA A 1 -3.54 -5.82 12.17
CA ALA A 1 -3.03 -5.18 10.93
C ALA A 1 -2.92 -6.19 9.79
N MET A 2 -2.00 -7.15 9.84
CA MET A 2 -1.83 -8.22 8.82
C MET A 2 -3.11 -9.04 8.56
N SER A 3 -3.81 -9.49 9.61
CA SER A 3 -5.03 -10.29 9.46
C SER A 3 -6.13 -9.57 8.67
N ASN A 4 -6.26 -8.25 8.86
CA ASN A 4 -7.26 -7.46 8.13
C ASN A 4 -6.89 -7.27 6.66
N GLN A 5 -5.59 -7.14 6.33
CA GLN A 5 -5.14 -7.08 4.94
C GLN A 5 -5.43 -8.39 4.21
N ALA A 6 -5.20 -9.54 4.86
CA ALA A 6 -5.54 -10.83 4.29
C ALA A 6 -7.05 -10.96 4.02
N THR A 7 -7.90 -10.58 4.99
CA THR A 7 -9.36 -10.56 4.80
C THR A 7 -9.77 -9.65 3.63
N ASN A 8 -9.23 -8.43 3.57
CA ASN A 8 -9.53 -7.47 2.50
C ASN A 8 -9.10 -7.98 1.13
N PHE A 9 -7.95 -8.67 1.05
CA PHE A 9 -7.48 -9.28 -0.19
C PHE A 9 -8.46 -10.36 -0.69
N ILE A 10 -8.93 -11.24 0.19
CA ILE A 10 -9.91 -12.27 -0.19
C ILE A 10 -11.22 -11.64 -0.67
N ASN A 11 -11.72 -10.61 0.03
CA ASN A 11 -12.94 -9.92 -0.36
C ASN A 11 -12.81 -9.23 -1.74
N PHE A 12 -11.63 -8.67 -2.04
CA PHE A 12 -11.33 -8.11 -3.36
C PHE A 12 -11.36 -9.17 -4.47
N VAL A 13 -10.70 -10.32 -4.25
CA VAL A 13 -10.67 -11.42 -5.24
C VAL A 13 -12.08 -11.98 -5.49
N LYS A 14 -12.96 -11.99 -4.48
CA LYS A 14 -14.36 -12.41 -4.61
C LYS A 14 -15.26 -11.36 -5.28
N GLY A 15 -14.81 -10.10 -5.36
CA GLY A 15 -15.64 -8.97 -5.81
C GLY A 15 -16.61 -8.44 -4.75
N ASP A 16 -16.46 -8.85 -3.49
CA ASP A 16 -17.33 -8.44 -2.37
C ASP A 16 -17.05 -7.01 -1.91
N ALA A 17 -15.82 -6.53 -2.10
CA ALA A 17 -15.39 -5.17 -1.77
C ALA A 17 -14.21 -4.73 -2.66
N PRO A 18 -14.03 -3.43 -2.93
CA PRO A 18 -12.84 -2.94 -3.63
C PRO A 18 -11.59 -3.10 -2.77
N ALA A 19 -10.43 -3.15 -3.42
CA ALA A 19 -9.16 -3.11 -2.71
C ALA A 19 -9.05 -1.80 -1.91
N PRO A 20 -8.59 -1.85 -0.65
CA PRO A 20 -8.53 -0.66 0.21
C PRO A 20 -7.46 0.36 -0.23
N CYS A 21 -6.51 -0.07 -1.07
CA CYS A 21 -5.45 0.75 -1.64
C CYS A 21 -5.21 0.24 -3.07
N LEU A 22 -5.17 1.15 -4.04
CA LEU A 22 -4.91 0.83 -5.44
C LEU A 22 -3.41 0.89 -5.74
N ALA A 23 -3.02 0.33 -6.88
CA ALA A 23 -1.61 0.27 -7.29
C ALA A 23 -1.00 1.68 -7.45
N GLU A 24 -1.78 2.64 -7.93
CA GLU A 24 -1.37 4.03 -8.13
C GLU A 24 -1.08 4.73 -6.80
N GLU A 25 -1.93 4.51 -5.80
CA GLU A 25 -1.75 5.05 -4.44
C GLU A 25 -0.52 4.43 -3.77
N ALA A 26 -0.40 3.09 -3.84
CA ALA A 26 0.75 2.39 -3.29
C ALA A 26 2.08 2.84 -3.93
N LEU A 27 2.08 3.14 -5.23
CA LEU A 27 3.27 3.66 -5.92
C LEU A 27 3.67 5.04 -5.38
N GLU A 28 2.70 5.92 -5.10
CA GLU A 28 2.98 7.25 -4.57
C GLU A 28 3.54 7.16 -3.15
N ASP A 29 2.97 6.31 -2.30
CA ASP A 29 3.50 6.02 -0.97
C ASP A 29 4.96 5.56 -1.02
N LEU A 30 5.30 4.68 -1.97
CA LEU A 30 6.67 4.20 -2.15
C LEU A 30 7.62 5.31 -2.60
N LYS A 31 7.20 6.23 -3.48
CA LYS A 31 8.01 7.39 -3.87
C LYS A 31 8.26 8.31 -2.68
N VAL A 32 7.23 8.61 -1.90
CA VAL A 32 7.33 9.45 -0.69
C VAL A 32 8.25 8.79 0.34
N ALA A 33 8.08 7.49 0.61
CA ALA A 33 8.94 6.75 1.52
C ALA A 33 10.40 6.76 1.07
N ARG A 34 10.65 6.57 -0.23
CA ARG A 34 11.99 6.65 -0.82
C ARG A 34 12.59 8.05 -0.61
N GLU A 35 11.82 9.10 -0.87
CA GLU A 35 12.28 10.48 -0.69
C GLU A 35 12.58 10.79 0.77
N TYR A 36 11.73 10.35 1.69
CA TYR A 36 11.97 10.48 3.12
C TYR A 36 13.28 9.78 3.54
N ILE A 37 13.54 8.57 3.04
CA ILE A 37 14.79 7.85 3.30
C ILE A 37 16.00 8.61 2.75
N ARG A 38 15.89 9.16 1.53
CA ARG A 38 16.93 9.98 0.88
C ARG A 38 17.28 11.20 1.72
N LEU A 39 16.27 11.99 2.10
CA LEU A 39 16.43 13.18 2.94
C LEU A 39 17.02 12.84 4.31
N ARG A 40 16.57 11.75 4.93
CA ARG A 40 17.03 11.32 6.26
C ARG A 40 18.47 10.80 6.25
N LYS A 41 18.91 10.15 5.17
CA LYS A 41 20.25 9.52 5.09
C LYS A 41 21.29 10.36 4.35
N GLY A 42 20.89 11.45 3.68
CA GLY A 42 21.79 12.36 2.97
C GLY A 42 22.49 11.74 1.76
N LYS A 43 21.99 10.62 1.23
CA LYS A 43 22.49 9.95 0.02
C LYS A 43 21.37 9.84 -0.99
#